data_AF-A0A3A8J0V6-F1
#
_entry.id   AF-A0A3A8J0V6-F1
#
_cell.length_a   1.000
_cell.length_b   1.000
_cell.length_c   1.000
_cell.angle_alpha   90.00
_cell.angle_beta   90.00
_cell.angle_gamma   90.00
#
_symmetry.space_group_name_H-M   'P 1'
#
loop_
_entity.id
_entity.type
_entity.pdbx_description
1 polymer ?
#
loop_
_entity_poly.entity_id
_entity_poly.type
_entity_poly.pdbx_seq_one_letter_code
_entity_poly.pdbx_strand_id
1 'polypeptide(L)'
;MQPVERRKAQGPAFFASIEPTDDGQGDDTGVSVTFRTERLREYLDAAHPVMLVGFHAPTNGLFFAWVHRLAASHSAEERMRWDFQKNVRLRLEDALRAREPDELLEEVREFFGAREAMPPPAPIRVRLELPPGDISQEVHDAVASWMDTARPRVRLESAQAEVVLDVAADWRSIRLECADLRHALPTSLPPEPTAEQAAGVVRLIASMALSLAGLRHDAAALLVEALHASAWPESIVARLLLQPVVWNVLFATEDFQDVLGAAEVLAARELTPQALLAARVGLEVLRSRPDVRRSEAPQRYRAMLALLLERTNEAAARGALHAHLAHHLRVSGLGREAVHHLRLAAMNDLGHLQRDDWWSGMAGALLLRGCARQAVACYAYAATLTEDRSVTALLAGAYFRLRRFGDAGRLFAQWFDRNPELEPRRVLEHFTTPLLEQTFGSGRRQVGRAWRRAAEAAAIEDPRRQVDALQEALQLDPLCELAWAHFAQLQAEMNTETGANWWLARAVLTGHRDVTACFKAMESLNHASGQAPGLLRISILWLALRHHGERFYEEAERHFTSDSEGDPSGGYLEYLRGLEEPARTFFRHLDGTDDRVLQDG
;
A
#
# COMPACT_ATOMS: atom_id res chain seq x y z
N MET A 1 6.10 -1.86 -17.28
CA MET A 1 7.56 -1.88 -17.08
C MET A 1 8.25 -1.89 -18.45
N GLN A 2 8.68 -0.73 -18.93
CA GLN A 2 9.69 -0.64 -19.99
C GLN A 2 11.02 -0.23 -19.33
N PRO A 3 12.16 -0.64 -19.90
CA PRO A 3 13.43 -0.63 -19.19
C PRO A 3 13.96 0.80 -19.06
N VAL A 4 14.30 1.20 -17.84
CA VAL A 4 15.18 2.33 -17.57
C VAL A 4 16.44 2.12 -18.40
N GLU A 5 16.74 3.02 -19.33
CA GLU A 5 18.08 3.11 -19.91
C GLU A 5 19.04 3.45 -18.78
N ARG A 6 19.63 2.38 -18.23
CA ARG A 6 20.70 2.42 -17.25
C ARG A 6 21.80 3.30 -17.83
N ARG A 7 22.03 4.48 -17.24
CA ARG A 7 23.42 4.89 -17.01
C ARG A 7 24.03 3.74 -16.22
N LYS A 8 24.71 2.83 -16.91
CA LYS A 8 25.45 1.72 -16.29
C LYS A 8 26.41 2.39 -15.31
N ALA A 9 26.06 2.40 -14.02
CA ALA A 9 27.08 2.41 -12.99
C ALA A 9 28.02 1.27 -13.39
N GLN A 10 29.25 1.58 -13.77
CA GLN A 10 30.22 0.57 -14.20
C GLN A 10 30.73 -0.27 -13.02
N GLY A 11 30.08 -0.18 -11.85
CA GLY A 11 30.40 -0.89 -10.62
C GLY A 11 29.16 -1.44 -9.91
N PRO A 12 29.36 -2.17 -8.81
CA PRO A 12 28.30 -2.79 -8.03
C PRO A 12 27.37 -1.72 -7.43
N ALA A 13 26.05 -1.88 -7.60
CA ALA A 13 25.05 -0.94 -7.07
C ALA A 13 24.35 -1.52 -5.85
N PHE A 14 24.16 -0.70 -4.82
CA PHE A 14 23.43 -1.04 -3.59
C PHE A 14 22.56 0.14 -3.15
N PHE A 15 21.57 -0.12 -2.30
CA PHE A 15 20.71 0.93 -1.72
C PHE A 15 21.14 1.21 -0.27
N ALA A 16 21.07 2.47 0.15
CA ALA A 16 21.27 2.87 1.54
C ALA A 16 20.00 3.58 2.06
N SER A 17 19.48 3.14 3.19
CA SER A 17 18.41 3.86 3.91
C SER A 17 18.95 4.44 5.21
N ILE A 18 18.75 5.75 5.40
CA ILE A 18 19.11 6.47 6.63
C ILE A 18 17.87 6.59 7.48
N GLU A 19 17.93 6.08 8.71
CA GLU A 19 16.74 5.87 9.51
C GLU A 19 16.94 6.42 10.93
N PRO A 20 15.89 7.02 11.51
CA PRO A 20 16.01 7.68 12.81
C PRO A 20 16.26 6.65 13.91
N THR A 21 17.28 6.88 14.74
CA THR A 21 17.57 6.01 15.89
C THR A 21 16.54 6.21 17.01
N ASP A 22 16.16 5.13 17.69
CA ASP A 22 15.20 5.21 18.79
C ASP A 22 15.83 5.90 20.02
N ASP A 23 15.24 7.03 20.43
CA ASP A 23 15.36 7.72 21.73
C ASP A 23 16.76 7.86 22.36
N GLY A 24 17.83 7.91 21.55
CA GLY A 24 19.20 8.03 22.07
C GLY A 24 19.68 6.81 22.87
N GLN A 25 19.02 5.65 22.73
CA GLN A 25 19.46 4.37 23.32
C GLN A 25 20.52 3.68 22.45
N GLY A 26 21.59 4.40 22.14
CA GLY A 26 22.82 3.81 21.62
C GLY A 26 23.90 3.83 22.70
N ASP A 27 24.72 2.81 22.74
CA ASP A 27 26.00 2.84 23.43
C ASP A 27 27.11 3.03 22.37
N ASP A 28 28.37 3.12 22.80
CA ASP A 28 29.51 3.21 21.87
C ASP A 28 29.66 1.96 20.98
N THR A 29 28.84 0.92 21.18
CA THR A 29 28.91 -0.37 20.48
C THR A 29 27.76 -0.59 19.48
N GLY A 30 26.79 0.33 19.39
CA GLY A 30 25.74 0.23 18.38
C GLY A 30 24.52 1.11 18.60
N VAL A 31 23.64 1.13 17.61
CA VAL A 31 22.36 1.83 17.65
C VAL A 31 21.19 0.90 17.38
N SER A 32 20.07 1.14 18.06
CA SER A 32 18.80 0.52 17.72
C SER A 32 18.02 1.39 16.76
N VAL A 33 17.40 0.76 15.77
CA VAL A 33 16.47 1.42 14.86
C VAL A 33 15.20 0.59 14.78
N THR A 34 14.05 1.23 15.04
CA THR A 34 12.74 0.62 14.88
C THR A 34 12.19 0.92 13.49
N PHE A 35 11.79 -0.15 12.81
CA PHE A 35 11.33 -0.12 11.43
C PHE A 35 9.96 -0.74 11.29
N ARG A 36 9.15 -0.27 10.32
CA ARG A 36 7.96 -1.01 9.91
C ARG A 36 8.37 -2.36 9.31
N THR A 37 7.73 -3.44 9.75
CA THR A 37 8.04 -4.81 9.26
C THR A 37 7.90 -4.93 7.75
N GLU A 38 6.86 -4.32 7.17
CA GLU A 38 6.64 -4.29 5.72
C GLU A 38 7.89 -3.81 4.97
N ARG A 39 8.53 -2.75 5.49
CA ARG A 39 9.74 -2.18 4.89
C ARG A 39 10.94 -3.12 4.97
N LEU A 40 11.08 -3.84 6.09
CA LEU A 40 12.13 -4.86 6.24
C LEU A 40 11.95 -5.99 5.22
N ARG A 41 10.71 -6.43 4.95
CA ARG A 41 10.43 -7.44 3.92
C ARG A 41 10.80 -6.94 2.53
N GLU A 42 10.39 -5.73 2.17
CA GLU A 42 10.77 -5.11 0.90
C GLU A 42 12.30 -5.09 0.70
N TYR A 43 13.05 -4.78 1.75
CA TYR A 43 14.51 -4.78 1.70
C TYR A 43 15.13 -6.17 1.57
N LEU A 44 14.54 -7.18 2.22
CA LEU A 44 14.97 -8.57 2.08
C LEU A 44 14.69 -9.14 0.69
N ASP A 45 13.58 -8.74 0.08
CA ASP A 45 13.18 -9.18 -1.26
C ASP A 45 13.84 -8.35 -2.38
N ALA A 46 14.59 -7.30 -2.04
CA ALA A 46 15.21 -6.39 -2.99
C ALA A 46 16.22 -7.08 -3.92
N ALA A 47 16.23 -6.65 -5.19
CA ALA A 47 17.16 -7.17 -6.20
C ALA A 47 18.64 -6.83 -5.92
N HIS A 48 18.86 -5.80 -5.11
CA HIS A 48 20.16 -5.23 -4.75
C HIS A 48 20.36 -5.32 -3.23
N PRO A 49 21.61 -5.35 -2.74
CA PRO A 49 21.85 -5.32 -1.32
C PRO A 49 21.39 -3.98 -0.74
N VAL A 50 20.74 -4.04 0.43
CA VAL A 50 20.26 -2.85 1.14
C VAL A 50 21.04 -2.68 2.43
N MET A 51 21.66 -1.51 2.58
CA MET A 51 22.37 -1.08 3.78
C MET A 51 21.44 -0.21 4.63
N LEU A 52 21.20 -0.61 5.88
CA LEU A 52 20.58 0.27 6.88
C LEU A 52 21.67 1.07 7.57
N VAL A 53 21.48 2.38 7.69
CA VAL A 53 22.42 3.27 8.37
C VAL A 53 21.67 4.03 9.46
N GLY A 54 22.16 3.92 10.69
CA GLY A 54 21.69 4.67 11.85
C GLY A 54 22.73 5.71 12.28
N PHE A 55 22.29 6.91 12.59
CA PHE A 55 23.15 7.98 13.09
C PHE A 55 23.05 8.09 14.62
N HIS A 56 24.17 7.90 15.32
CA HIS A 56 24.26 8.09 16.75
C HIS A 56 24.75 9.50 17.08
N ALA A 57 23.82 10.38 17.46
CA ALA A 57 24.14 11.77 17.76
C ALA A 57 25.20 11.96 18.87
N PRO A 58 25.17 11.23 20.02
CA PRO A 58 26.14 11.41 21.11
C PRO A 58 27.59 11.16 20.69
N THR A 59 27.84 10.13 19.88
CA THR A 59 29.20 9.79 19.41
C THR A 59 29.52 10.39 18.05
N ASN A 60 28.56 11.09 17.43
CA ASN A 60 28.63 11.55 16.04
C ASN A 60 29.09 10.43 15.09
N GLY A 61 28.58 9.21 15.34
CA GLY A 61 28.93 7.98 14.65
C GLY A 61 27.83 7.53 13.70
N LEU A 62 28.22 6.89 12.59
CA LEU A 62 27.31 6.17 11.71
C LEU A 62 27.52 4.68 11.95
N PHE A 63 26.43 3.97 12.21
CA PHE A 63 26.41 2.53 12.33
C PHE A 63 25.60 1.94 11.19
N PHE A 64 25.97 0.77 10.71
CA PHE A 64 25.28 0.15 9.59
C PHE A 64 25.13 -1.36 9.77
N ALA A 65 24.25 -1.93 8.96
CA ALA A 65 24.24 -3.36 8.68
C ALA A 65 23.60 -3.61 7.32
N TRP A 66 24.02 -4.69 6.66
CA TRP A 66 23.32 -5.19 5.48
C TRP A 66 22.06 -5.94 5.92
N VAL A 67 20.90 -5.54 5.40
CA VAL A 67 19.60 -6.15 5.76
C VAL A 67 19.63 -7.67 5.60
N HIS A 68 20.21 -8.14 4.50
CA HIS A 68 20.33 -9.55 4.16
C HIS A 68 21.20 -10.33 5.16
N ARG A 69 22.21 -9.69 5.75
CA ARG A 69 23.05 -10.29 6.80
C ARG A 69 22.34 -10.27 8.15
N LEU A 70 21.61 -9.20 8.48
CA LEU A 70 20.77 -9.18 9.67
C LEU A 70 19.76 -10.33 9.64
N ALA A 71 19.06 -10.56 8.53
CA ALA A 71 18.15 -11.71 8.45
C ALA A 71 18.87 -13.08 8.51
N ALA A 72 20.15 -13.16 8.13
CA ALA A 72 20.92 -14.39 8.27
C ALA A 72 21.42 -14.61 9.71
N SER A 73 21.60 -13.56 10.50
CA SER A 73 22.06 -13.64 11.89
C SER A 73 20.95 -13.91 12.91
N HIS A 74 19.69 -13.69 12.52
CA HIS A 74 18.53 -13.95 13.37
C HIS A 74 18.03 -15.39 13.21
N SER A 75 17.51 -15.93 14.31
CA SER A 75 16.85 -17.23 14.30
C SER A 75 15.62 -17.25 13.38
N ALA A 76 15.23 -18.43 12.89
CA ALA A 76 13.98 -18.58 12.16
C ALA A 76 12.76 -18.15 13.00
N GLU A 77 12.79 -18.35 14.33
CA GLU A 77 11.73 -17.89 15.23
C GLU A 77 11.66 -16.35 15.29
N GLU A 78 12.79 -15.66 15.41
CA GLU A 78 12.83 -14.19 15.41
C GLU A 78 12.34 -13.61 14.10
N ARG A 79 12.75 -14.20 12.97
CA ARG A 79 12.24 -13.82 11.65
C ARG A 79 10.73 -14.05 11.53
N MET A 80 10.23 -15.17 12.05
CA MET A 80 8.80 -15.44 12.09
C MET A 80 8.06 -14.40 12.95
N ARG A 81 8.63 -13.97 14.08
CA ARG A 81 8.04 -12.92 14.93
C ARG A 81 7.95 -11.59 14.20
N TRP A 82 8.90 -11.27 13.32
CA TRP A 82 8.81 -10.07 12.49
C TRP A 82 7.48 -10.05 11.73
N ASP A 83 7.03 -11.19 11.22
CA ASP A 83 5.80 -11.25 10.43
C ASP A 83 4.52 -10.87 11.18
N PHE A 84 4.53 -10.94 12.51
CA PHE A 84 3.38 -10.61 13.37
C PHE A 84 3.50 -9.24 14.03
N GLN A 85 4.64 -8.58 13.90
CA GLN A 85 4.88 -7.27 14.49
C GLN A 85 4.58 -6.17 13.48
N LYS A 86 4.02 -5.04 13.93
CA LYS A 86 3.91 -3.85 13.09
C LYS A 86 5.28 -3.22 12.84
N ASN A 87 6.13 -3.26 13.87
CA ASN A 87 7.48 -2.73 13.82
C ASN A 87 8.49 -3.75 14.37
N VAL A 88 9.68 -3.82 13.77
CA VAL A 88 10.84 -4.60 14.20
C VAL A 88 11.93 -3.66 14.68
N ARG A 89 12.55 -3.96 15.82
CA ARG A 89 13.73 -3.25 16.32
C ARG A 89 14.98 -4.01 15.91
N LEU A 90 15.85 -3.38 15.13
CA LEU A 90 17.11 -3.94 14.66
C LEU A 90 18.28 -3.20 15.34
N ARG A 91 19.30 -3.95 15.76
CA ARG A 91 20.55 -3.37 16.31
C ARG A 91 21.60 -3.32 15.19
N LEU A 92 22.18 -2.15 14.98
CA LEU A 92 23.28 -1.90 14.04
C LEU A 92 24.57 -1.74 14.86
N GLU A 93 25.46 -2.72 14.75
CA GLU A 93 26.66 -2.81 15.60
C GLU A 93 27.93 -2.32 14.88
N ASP A 94 27.94 -2.37 13.54
CA ASP A 94 29.13 -2.05 12.77
C ASP A 94 29.26 -0.53 12.55
N ALA A 95 30.33 0.06 13.05
CA ALA A 95 30.64 1.47 12.79
C ALA A 95 31.09 1.65 11.33
N LEU A 96 30.32 2.43 10.55
CA LEU A 96 30.58 2.66 9.12
C LEU A 96 31.94 3.33 8.88
N ARG A 97 32.37 4.21 9.79
CA ARG A 97 33.68 4.89 9.70
C ARG A 97 34.88 3.97 9.91
N ALA A 98 34.67 2.78 10.47
CA ALA A 98 35.73 1.81 10.72
C ALA A 98 35.97 0.86 9.52
N ARG A 99 35.17 0.99 8.45
CA ARG A 99 35.25 0.15 7.25
C ARG A 99 35.90 0.91 6.11
N GLU A 100 36.80 0.26 5.41
CA GLU A 100 37.35 0.81 4.17
C GLU A 100 36.33 0.66 3.03
N PRO A 101 36.24 1.59 2.08
CA PRO A 101 35.28 1.52 0.96
C PRO A 101 35.39 0.22 0.15
N ASP A 102 36.61 -0.32 -0.01
CA ASP A 102 36.85 -1.55 -0.74
C ASP A 102 36.23 -2.77 -0.04
N GLU A 103 36.20 -2.79 1.30
CA GLU A 103 35.53 -3.84 2.06
C GLU A 103 34.02 -3.84 1.78
N LEU A 104 33.38 -2.66 1.80
CA LEU A 104 31.96 -2.54 1.49
C LEU A 104 31.65 -2.98 0.06
N LEU A 105 32.53 -2.65 -0.90
CA LEU A 105 32.38 -3.08 -2.30
C LEU A 105 32.57 -4.59 -2.46
N GLU A 106 33.48 -5.21 -1.72
CA GLU A 106 33.62 -6.66 -1.69
C GLU A 106 32.35 -7.32 -1.16
N GLU A 107 31.74 -6.82 -0.08
CA GLU A 107 30.49 -7.36 0.45
C GLU A 107 29.32 -7.25 -0.54
N VAL A 108 29.26 -6.17 -1.31
CA VAL A 108 28.28 -6.01 -2.40
C VAL A 108 28.56 -6.99 -3.54
N ARG A 109 29.82 -7.20 -3.91
CA ARG A 109 30.21 -8.20 -4.91
C ARG A 109 29.91 -9.61 -4.43
N GLU A 110 30.14 -9.92 -3.15
CA GLU A 110 29.77 -11.19 -2.52
C GLU A 110 28.26 -11.42 -2.59
N PHE A 111 27.44 -10.40 -2.32
CA PHE A 111 25.99 -10.51 -2.45
C PHE A 111 25.57 -10.86 -3.88
N PHE A 112 26.07 -10.14 -4.88
CA PHE A 112 25.76 -10.44 -6.28
C PHE A 112 26.34 -11.77 -6.73
N GLY A 113 27.56 -12.10 -6.30
CA GLY A 113 28.20 -13.39 -6.57
C GLY A 113 27.41 -14.55 -5.98
N ALA A 114 26.95 -14.45 -4.73
CA ALA A 114 26.09 -15.45 -4.09
C ALA A 114 24.74 -15.60 -4.81
N ARG A 115 24.20 -14.50 -5.34
CA ARG A 115 22.91 -14.47 -6.02
C ARG A 115 22.97 -14.96 -7.48
N GLU A 116 24.04 -14.64 -8.21
CA GLU A 116 24.30 -15.13 -9.58
C GLU A 116 24.79 -16.58 -9.58
N ALA A 117 25.57 -16.97 -8.57
CA ALA A 117 26.01 -18.35 -8.36
C ALA A 117 24.95 -19.22 -7.68
N MET A 118 23.80 -18.65 -7.27
CA MET A 118 22.71 -19.46 -6.72
C MET A 118 22.16 -20.33 -7.86
N PRO A 119 22.38 -21.66 -7.85
CA PRO A 119 21.68 -22.53 -8.75
C PRO A 119 20.16 -22.33 -8.54
N PRO A 120 19.32 -22.66 -9.54
CA PRO A 120 17.88 -22.68 -9.32
C PRO A 120 17.59 -23.38 -8.00
N PRO A 121 16.85 -22.74 -7.06
CA PRO A 121 16.77 -23.24 -5.68
C PRO A 121 16.42 -24.72 -5.70
N ALA A 122 17.29 -25.51 -5.08
CA ALA A 122 17.13 -26.95 -5.00
C ALA A 122 15.74 -27.26 -4.42
N PRO A 123 15.09 -28.35 -4.86
CA PRO A 123 13.84 -28.74 -4.25
C PRO A 123 14.03 -28.91 -2.74
N ILE A 124 13.17 -28.28 -1.95
CA ILE A 124 13.12 -28.46 -0.50
C ILE A 124 12.66 -29.89 -0.24
N ARG A 125 13.45 -30.60 0.55
CA ARG A 125 13.15 -31.95 1.00
C ARG A 125 12.39 -31.85 2.31
N VAL A 126 11.24 -32.49 2.34
CA VAL A 126 10.39 -32.61 3.52
C VAL A 126 10.47 -34.05 3.98
N ARG A 127 10.74 -34.26 5.26
CA ARG A 127 10.67 -35.58 5.89
C ARG A 127 9.45 -35.63 6.78
N LEU A 128 8.62 -36.63 6.56
CA LEU A 128 7.41 -36.86 7.34
C LEU A 128 7.63 -38.10 8.22
N GLU A 129 7.74 -37.89 9.53
CA GLU A 129 7.85 -38.95 10.53
C GLU A 129 6.45 -39.20 11.10
N LEU A 130 5.86 -40.34 10.75
CA LEU A 130 4.53 -40.74 11.19
C LEU A 130 4.61 -41.81 12.28
N PRO A 131 3.62 -41.88 13.18
CA PRO A 131 3.58 -42.94 14.18
C PRO A 131 3.38 -44.31 13.52
N PRO A 132 3.79 -45.43 14.16
CA PRO A 132 3.58 -46.75 13.57
C PRO A 132 2.09 -47.10 13.53
N GLY A 133 1.61 -47.61 12.38
CA GLY A 133 0.23 -48.07 12.20
C GLY A 133 -0.22 -48.07 10.74
N ASP A 134 -1.31 -48.79 10.43
CA ASP A 134 -1.83 -48.95 9.06
C ASP A 134 -2.20 -47.60 8.42
N ILE A 135 -2.76 -46.69 9.23
CA ILE A 135 -3.17 -45.34 8.82
C ILE A 135 -1.98 -44.50 8.32
N SER A 136 -0.78 -44.72 8.87
CA SER A 136 0.39 -43.92 8.55
C SER A 136 0.88 -44.14 7.12
N GLN A 137 0.77 -45.36 6.59
CA GLN A 137 1.12 -45.60 5.20
C GLN A 137 0.16 -44.86 4.25
N GLU A 138 -1.14 -44.92 4.54
CA GLU A 138 -2.16 -44.19 3.77
C GLU A 138 -1.96 -42.67 3.82
N VAL A 139 -1.64 -42.12 5.00
CA VAL A 139 -1.33 -40.70 5.19
C VAL A 139 -0.07 -40.32 4.40
N HIS A 140 0.98 -41.12 4.48
CA HIS A 140 2.22 -40.89 3.75
C HIS A 140 1.97 -40.85 2.23
N ASP A 141 1.27 -41.84 1.69
CA ASP A 141 0.98 -41.94 0.26
C ASP A 141 0.08 -40.79 -0.22
N ALA A 142 -0.91 -40.40 0.60
CA ALA A 142 -1.76 -39.26 0.32
C ALA A 142 -1.00 -37.92 0.33
N VAL A 143 -0.03 -37.73 1.23
CA VAL A 143 0.81 -36.52 1.28
C VAL A 143 1.82 -36.51 0.13
N ALA A 144 2.44 -37.65 -0.17
CA ALA A 144 3.37 -37.79 -1.29
C ALA A 144 2.69 -37.44 -2.63
N SER A 145 1.53 -38.05 -2.90
CA SER A 145 0.76 -37.77 -4.13
C SER A 145 0.33 -36.31 -4.25
N TRP A 146 0.03 -35.65 -3.12
CA TRP A 146 -0.31 -34.23 -3.09
C TRP A 146 0.90 -33.35 -3.42
N MET A 147 2.06 -33.61 -2.80
CA MET A 147 3.30 -32.87 -3.10
C MET A 147 3.74 -33.04 -4.55
N ASP A 148 3.53 -34.21 -5.15
CA ASP A 148 3.86 -34.48 -6.55
C ASP A 148 2.95 -33.71 -7.52
N THR A 149 1.69 -33.48 -7.16
CA THR A 149 0.70 -32.79 -8.01
C THR A 149 0.90 -31.27 -8.01
N ALA A 150 1.36 -30.72 -6.89
CA ALA A 150 1.45 -29.28 -6.63
C ALA A 150 2.59 -28.53 -7.37
N ARG A 151 3.45 -29.25 -8.13
CA ARG A 151 4.58 -28.72 -8.94
C ARG A 151 5.86 -28.38 -8.13
N PRO A 152 7.06 -28.50 -8.73
CA PRO A 152 8.09 -29.47 -8.32
C PRO A 152 9.23 -28.96 -7.40
N ARG A 153 9.00 -27.98 -6.53
CA ARG A 153 10.07 -27.48 -5.63
C ARG A 153 10.07 -28.12 -4.24
N VAL A 154 9.19 -29.08 -4.00
CA VAL A 154 9.07 -29.81 -2.75
C VAL A 154 9.16 -31.30 -3.05
N ARG A 155 9.96 -32.04 -2.29
CA ARG A 155 10.08 -33.49 -2.41
C ARG A 155 9.96 -34.14 -1.04
N LEU A 156 9.19 -35.22 -0.96
CA LEU A 156 9.15 -36.03 0.25
C LEU A 156 10.37 -36.97 0.26
N GLU A 157 11.20 -36.90 1.30
CA GLU A 157 12.39 -37.75 1.47
C GLU A 157 12.45 -38.40 2.85
N SER A 158 13.04 -39.58 2.94
CA SER A 158 13.10 -40.38 4.17
C SER A 158 14.34 -40.14 5.04
N ALA A 159 15.42 -39.58 4.48
CA ALA A 159 16.73 -39.53 5.16
C ALA A 159 17.11 -38.12 5.65
N GLN A 160 17.48 -37.23 4.72
CA GLN A 160 17.91 -35.86 5.03
C GLN A 160 16.93 -34.87 4.42
N ALA A 161 16.36 -34.01 5.27
CA ALA A 161 15.39 -33.01 4.86
C ALA A 161 15.66 -31.66 5.52
N GLU A 162 15.38 -30.58 4.80
CA GLU A 162 15.42 -29.22 5.33
C GLU A 162 14.23 -28.94 6.26
N VAL A 163 13.10 -29.62 6.03
CA VAL A 163 11.89 -29.54 6.85
C VAL A 163 11.54 -30.92 7.37
N VAL A 164 11.39 -31.07 8.69
CA VAL A 164 10.93 -32.31 9.33
C VAL A 164 9.58 -32.06 9.99
N LEU A 165 8.62 -32.93 9.70
CA LEU A 165 7.31 -32.98 10.32
C LEU A 165 7.24 -34.27 11.14
N ASP A 166 7.41 -34.16 12.46
CA ASP A 166 7.33 -35.27 13.41
C ASP A 166 5.94 -35.31 14.06
N VAL A 167 5.14 -36.31 13.69
CA VAL A 167 3.77 -36.47 14.15
C VAL A 167 3.75 -37.32 15.42
N ALA A 168 3.22 -36.75 16.50
CA ALA A 168 3.11 -37.45 17.78
C ALA A 168 2.27 -38.73 17.68
N ALA A 169 2.60 -39.73 18.51
CA ALA A 169 1.94 -41.03 18.53
C ALA A 169 0.42 -40.99 18.75
N ASP A 170 -0.06 -39.98 19.48
CA ASP A 170 -1.49 -39.76 19.75
C ASP A 170 -2.15 -38.80 18.74
N TRP A 171 -1.42 -38.44 17.67
CA TRP A 171 -1.80 -37.48 16.65
C TRP A 171 -2.12 -36.08 17.16
N ARG A 172 -1.94 -35.75 18.45
CA ARG A 172 -2.39 -34.47 19.03
C ARG A 172 -1.51 -33.29 18.69
N SER A 173 -0.28 -33.53 18.27
CA SER A 173 0.66 -32.49 17.88
C SER A 173 1.56 -32.94 16.74
N ILE A 174 1.96 -31.99 15.90
CA ILE A 174 3.02 -32.16 14.90
C ILE A 174 4.15 -31.21 15.28
N ARG A 175 5.35 -31.75 15.49
CA ARG A 175 6.56 -30.96 15.66
C ARG A 175 7.12 -30.63 14.28
N LEU A 176 7.21 -29.34 14.01
CA LEU A 176 7.90 -28.78 12.87
C LEU A 176 9.34 -28.49 13.27
N GLU A 177 10.29 -29.03 12.51
CA GLU A 177 11.69 -28.64 12.55
C GLU A 177 12.11 -28.09 11.19
N CYS A 178 12.61 -26.85 11.15
CA CYS A 178 13.08 -26.19 9.94
C CYS A 178 14.24 -25.26 10.29
N ALA A 179 15.44 -25.56 9.79
CA ALA A 179 16.68 -24.92 10.24
C ALA A 179 16.83 -24.99 11.78
N ASP A 180 16.80 -23.85 12.46
CA ASP A 180 16.87 -23.71 13.92
C ASP A 180 15.48 -23.62 14.58
N LEU A 181 14.40 -23.52 13.81
CA LEU A 181 13.03 -23.52 14.32
C LEU A 181 12.65 -24.92 14.78
N ARG A 182 12.18 -25.03 16.04
CA ARG A 182 11.53 -26.23 16.56
C ARG A 182 10.23 -25.83 17.24
N HIS A 183 9.10 -26.17 16.64
CA HIS A 183 7.79 -25.75 17.16
C HIS A 183 6.78 -26.89 17.11
N ALA A 184 6.03 -27.09 18.19
CA ALA A 184 4.98 -28.10 18.26
C ALA A 184 3.62 -27.45 18.01
N LEU A 185 2.94 -27.87 16.95
CA LEU A 185 1.62 -27.37 16.56
C LEU A 185 0.53 -28.36 17.01
N PRO A 186 -0.49 -27.93 17.77
CA PRO A 186 -1.60 -28.79 18.14
C PRO A 186 -2.49 -29.07 16.92
N THR A 187 -2.76 -30.33 16.61
CA THR A 187 -3.55 -30.75 15.43
C THR A 187 -5.06 -30.73 15.68
N SER A 188 -5.47 -30.81 16.95
CA SER A 188 -6.85 -31.05 17.36
C SER A 188 -7.47 -32.35 16.82
N LEU A 189 -6.68 -33.28 16.27
CA LEU A 189 -7.14 -34.59 15.81
C LEU A 189 -7.62 -35.45 17.00
N PRO A 190 -8.61 -36.33 16.79
CA PRO A 190 -8.94 -37.35 17.79
C PRO A 190 -7.74 -38.31 17.95
N PRO A 191 -7.69 -39.08 19.05
CA PRO A 191 -6.62 -40.07 19.27
C PRO A 191 -6.50 -41.12 18.15
N GLU A 192 -7.61 -41.43 17.48
CA GLU A 192 -7.68 -42.38 16.35
C GLU A 192 -8.33 -41.66 15.14
N PRO A 193 -7.56 -40.83 14.40
CA PRO A 193 -8.08 -40.13 13.24
C PRO A 193 -8.19 -41.07 12.03
N THR A 194 -9.06 -40.75 11.06
CA THR A 194 -9.01 -41.43 9.76
C THR A 194 -7.79 -40.98 8.95
N ALA A 195 -7.32 -41.79 7.99
CA ALA A 195 -6.19 -41.43 7.14
C ALA A 195 -6.40 -40.10 6.40
N GLU A 196 -7.62 -39.86 5.92
CA GLU A 196 -7.98 -38.61 5.26
C GLU A 196 -7.88 -37.38 6.19
N GLN A 197 -8.36 -37.51 7.43
CA GLN A 197 -8.28 -36.45 8.44
C GLN A 197 -6.83 -36.10 8.77
N ALA A 198 -6.04 -37.14 9.04
CA ALA A 198 -4.63 -37.02 9.35
C ALA A 198 -3.85 -36.41 8.17
N ALA A 199 -4.04 -36.91 6.95
CA ALA A 199 -3.40 -36.40 5.75
C ALA A 199 -3.73 -34.94 5.52
N GLY A 200 -4.99 -34.54 5.65
CA GLY A 200 -5.39 -33.15 5.51
C GLY A 200 -4.68 -32.22 6.51
N VAL A 201 -4.62 -32.59 7.79
CA VAL A 201 -3.93 -31.77 8.81
C VAL A 201 -2.43 -31.68 8.52
N VAL A 202 -1.80 -32.78 8.13
CA VAL A 202 -0.39 -32.81 7.73
C VAL A 202 -0.16 -31.89 6.53
N ARG A 203 -1.04 -31.90 5.51
CA ARG A 203 -0.95 -31.02 4.34
C ARG A 203 -1.00 -29.54 4.73
N LEU A 204 -1.92 -29.14 5.61
CA LEU A 204 -2.01 -27.75 6.08
C LEU A 204 -0.74 -27.31 6.82
N ILE A 205 -0.26 -28.15 7.74
CA ILE A 205 0.95 -27.86 8.51
C ILE A 205 2.20 -27.86 7.61
N ALA A 206 2.25 -28.75 6.62
CA ALA A 206 3.31 -28.76 5.62
C ALA A 206 3.32 -27.45 4.80
N SER A 207 2.17 -26.96 4.34
CA SER A 207 2.10 -25.65 3.67
C SER A 207 2.60 -24.51 4.55
N MET A 208 2.20 -24.48 5.82
CA MET A 208 2.71 -23.48 6.78
C MET A 208 4.23 -23.58 6.95
N ALA A 209 4.75 -24.80 7.11
CA ALA A 209 6.17 -25.07 7.26
C ALA A 209 6.99 -24.59 6.04
N LEU A 210 6.48 -24.81 4.83
CA LEU A 210 7.13 -24.38 3.60
C LEU A 210 7.14 -22.86 3.45
N SER A 211 6.08 -22.18 3.92
CA SER A 211 6.05 -20.71 3.96
C SER A 211 7.15 -20.18 4.90
N LEU A 212 7.32 -20.81 6.07
CA LEU A 212 8.38 -20.49 7.03
C LEU A 212 9.78 -20.80 6.48
N ALA A 213 9.91 -21.81 5.62
CA ALA A 213 11.14 -22.14 4.89
C ALA A 213 11.43 -21.17 3.72
N GLY A 214 10.60 -20.15 3.51
CA GLY A 214 10.78 -19.14 2.46
C GLY A 214 10.14 -19.50 1.11
N LEU A 215 9.50 -20.65 0.97
CA LEU A 215 8.77 -21.04 -0.25
C LEU A 215 7.33 -20.52 -0.23
N ARG A 216 7.17 -19.19 -0.15
CA ARG A 216 5.85 -18.55 -0.01
C ARG A 216 4.85 -18.95 -1.10
N HIS A 217 5.28 -18.91 -2.37
CA HIS A 217 4.42 -19.25 -3.51
C HIS A 217 4.04 -20.74 -3.54
N ASP A 218 5.01 -21.63 -3.36
CA ASP A 218 4.73 -23.07 -3.32
C ASP A 218 3.82 -23.42 -2.14
N ALA A 219 4.05 -22.80 -0.98
CA ALA A 219 3.23 -22.96 0.21
C ALA A 219 1.78 -22.50 0.01
N ALA A 220 1.54 -21.38 -0.66
CA ALA A 220 0.19 -20.90 -0.96
C ALA A 220 -0.53 -21.82 -1.96
N ALA A 221 0.15 -22.24 -3.03
CA ALA A 221 -0.40 -23.18 -4.00
C ALA A 221 -0.79 -24.50 -3.31
N LEU A 222 0.11 -25.04 -2.49
CA LEU A 222 -0.11 -26.24 -1.68
C LEU A 222 -1.27 -26.05 -0.69
N LEU A 223 -1.35 -24.89 -0.03
CA LEU A 223 -2.44 -24.58 0.89
C LEU A 223 -3.79 -24.54 0.16
N VAL A 224 -3.88 -23.85 -0.98
CA VAL A 224 -5.09 -23.81 -1.81
C VAL A 224 -5.47 -25.22 -2.27
N GLU A 225 -4.52 -26.02 -2.72
CA GLU A 225 -4.77 -27.41 -3.11
C GLU A 225 -5.24 -28.26 -1.93
N ALA A 226 -4.61 -28.14 -0.75
CA ALA A 226 -5.00 -28.85 0.46
C ALA A 226 -6.45 -28.51 0.85
N LEU A 227 -6.84 -27.24 0.71
CA LEU A 227 -8.22 -26.78 0.90
C LEU A 227 -9.19 -27.41 -0.10
N HIS A 228 -8.77 -27.70 -1.34
CA HIS A 228 -9.61 -28.36 -2.35
C HIS A 228 -9.67 -29.89 -2.20
N ALA A 229 -8.57 -30.53 -1.84
CA ALA A 229 -8.41 -31.99 -1.96
C ALA A 229 -8.93 -32.78 -0.76
N SER A 230 -9.02 -32.19 0.43
CA SER A 230 -9.27 -32.96 1.66
C SER A 230 -10.75 -32.95 2.04
N ALA A 231 -11.37 -34.10 2.36
CA ALA A 231 -12.66 -34.11 3.06
C ALA A 231 -12.41 -33.90 4.56
N TRP A 232 -12.91 -32.79 5.08
CA TRP A 232 -12.64 -32.37 6.46
C TRP A 232 -13.82 -32.70 7.35
N PRO A 233 -13.61 -33.24 8.56
CA PRO A 233 -14.58 -33.10 9.63
C PRO A 233 -14.63 -31.63 10.00
N GLU A 234 -15.83 -31.05 9.95
CA GLU A 234 -16.05 -29.61 10.12
C GLU A 234 -15.39 -29.00 11.38
N SER A 235 -15.18 -29.76 12.45
CA SER A 235 -14.73 -29.22 13.74
C SER A 235 -13.22 -29.19 13.99
N ILE A 236 -12.42 -30.03 13.30
CA ILE A 236 -10.98 -30.18 13.60
C ILE A 236 -10.17 -29.19 12.77
N VAL A 237 -10.41 -29.18 11.46
CA VAL A 237 -9.65 -28.36 10.52
C VAL A 237 -10.09 -26.91 10.58
N ALA A 238 -11.37 -26.66 10.88
CA ALA A 238 -11.86 -25.32 11.18
C ALA A 238 -11.03 -24.62 12.25
N ARG A 239 -10.56 -25.32 13.29
CA ARG A 239 -9.75 -24.71 14.36
C ARG A 239 -8.34 -24.35 13.92
N LEU A 240 -7.70 -25.20 13.11
CA LEU A 240 -6.39 -24.90 12.52
C LEU A 240 -6.49 -23.71 11.55
N LEU A 241 -7.52 -23.70 10.71
CA LEU A 241 -7.80 -22.60 9.79
C LEU A 241 -8.21 -21.30 10.49
N LEU A 242 -8.54 -21.30 11.79
CA LEU A 242 -8.72 -20.05 12.55
C LEU A 242 -7.39 -19.45 13.00
N GLN A 243 -6.26 -20.17 12.87
CA GLN A 243 -4.95 -19.67 13.27
C GLN A 243 -4.44 -18.63 12.25
N PRO A 244 -4.01 -17.42 12.68
CA PRO A 244 -3.50 -16.38 11.78
C PRO A 244 -2.36 -16.83 10.88
N VAL A 245 -1.51 -17.74 11.36
CA VAL A 245 -0.35 -18.26 10.62
C VAL A 245 -0.71 -18.97 9.31
N VAL A 246 -1.88 -19.60 9.22
CA VAL A 246 -2.35 -20.21 7.96
C VAL A 246 -2.57 -19.13 6.91
N TRP A 247 -3.20 -18.03 7.30
CA TRP A 247 -3.52 -16.94 6.40
C TRP A 247 -2.31 -16.11 6.01
N ASN A 248 -1.27 -16.08 6.85
CA ASN A 248 0.01 -15.48 6.49
C ASN A 248 0.63 -16.15 5.27
N VAL A 249 0.41 -17.44 5.05
CA VAL A 249 0.88 -18.13 3.84
C VAL A 249 0.32 -17.47 2.59
N LEU A 250 -0.98 -17.16 2.58
CA LEU A 250 -1.65 -16.51 1.45
C LEU A 250 -1.36 -15.01 1.38
N PHE A 251 -1.19 -14.35 2.53
CA PHE A 251 -0.78 -12.94 2.56
C PHE A 251 0.63 -12.76 1.97
N ALA A 252 1.56 -13.65 2.31
CA ALA A 252 2.97 -13.53 1.96
C ALA A 252 3.26 -13.73 0.46
N THR A 253 2.35 -14.34 -0.30
CA THR A 253 2.49 -14.39 -1.77
C THR A 253 2.07 -13.08 -2.44
N GLU A 254 1.25 -12.30 -1.74
CA GLU A 254 0.54 -11.15 -2.28
C GLU A 254 -0.22 -11.49 -3.58
N ASP A 255 -0.54 -12.77 -3.80
CA ASP A 255 -1.33 -13.21 -4.94
C ASP A 255 -2.81 -13.19 -4.56
N PHE A 256 -3.49 -12.19 -5.08
CA PHE A 256 -4.91 -12.00 -4.81
C PHE A 256 -5.77 -13.18 -5.30
N GLN A 257 -5.35 -13.88 -6.37
CA GLN A 257 -6.12 -14.99 -6.92
C GLN A 257 -6.12 -16.19 -5.96
N ASP A 258 -4.98 -16.49 -5.35
CA ASP A 258 -4.85 -17.58 -4.38
C ASP A 258 -5.69 -17.32 -3.14
N VAL A 259 -5.63 -16.09 -2.62
CA VAL A 259 -6.41 -15.69 -1.43
C VAL A 259 -7.91 -15.77 -1.70
N LEU A 260 -8.35 -15.28 -2.86
CA LEU A 260 -9.74 -15.32 -3.24
C LEU A 260 -10.21 -16.76 -3.51
N GLY A 261 -9.40 -17.57 -4.20
CA GLY A 261 -9.69 -18.98 -4.43
C GLY A 261 -9.83 -19.75 -3.12
N ALA A 262 -8.95 -19.50 -2.14
CA ALA A 262 -9.10 -20.06 -0.81
C ALA A 262 -10.42 -19.64 -0.14
N ALA A 263 -10.76 -18.34 -0.18
CA ALA A 263 -12.04 -17.85 0.35
C ALA A 263 -13.26 -18.51 -0.32
N GLU A 264 -13.21 -18.71 -1.65
CA GLU A 264 -14.26 -19.36 -2.45
C GLU A 264 -14.47 -20.81 -2.03
N VAL A 265 -13.38 -21.58 -1.87
CA VAL A 265 -13.43 -22.97 -1.43
C VAL A 265 -13.99 -23.09 -0.02
N LEU A 266 -13.53 -22.25 0.90
CA LEU A 266 -13.99 -22.27 2.29
C LEU A 266 -15.47 -21.88 2.38
N ALA A 267 -15.88 -20.85 1.64
CA ALA A 267 -17.27 -20.47 1.54
C ALA A 267 -18.09 -21.65 1.03
N ALA A 268 -17.72 -22.25 -0.11
CA ALA A 268 -18.40 -23.39 -0.72
C ALA A 268 -18.59 -24.59 0.22
N ARG A 269 -17.68 -24.74 1.18
CA ARG A 269 -17.69 -25.78 2.22
C ARG A 269 -18.37 -25.37 3.53
N GLU A 270 -19.10 -24.25 3.54
CA GLU A 270 -19.83 -23.71 4.69
C GLU A 270 -18.92 -23.31 5.89
N LEU A 271 -17.60 -23.21 5.67
CA LEU A 271 -16.61 -22.75 6.64
C LEU A 271 -16.56 -21.21 6.68
N THR A 272 -17.69 -20.61 7.01
CA THR A 272 -17.91 -19.15 6.91
C THR A 272 -16.90 -18.33 7.74
N PRO A 273 -16.59 -18.66 9.02
CA PRO A 273 -15.59 -17.91 9.79
C PRO A 273 -14.21 -17.88 9.13
N GLN A 274 -13.78 -18.97 8.52
CA GLN A 274 -12.49 -19.12 7.85
C GLN A 274 -12.49 -18.37 6.52
N ALA A 275 -13.58 -18.48 5.76
CA ALA A 275 -13.76 -17.71 4.53
C ALA A 275 -13.73 -16.20 4.80
N LEU A 276 -14.25 -15.74 5.94
CA LEU A 276 -14.14 -14.35 6.40
C LEU A 276 -12.71 -13.93 6.67
N LEU A 277 -11.89 -14.79 7.28
CA LEU A 277 -10.47 -14.53 7.50
C LEU A 277 -9.72 -14.45 6.16
N ALA A 278 -9.98 -15.38 5.24
CA ALA A 278 -9.42 -15.35 3.89
C ALA A 278 -9.82 -14.06 3.15
N ALA A 279 -11.08 -13.65 3.21
CA ALA A 279 -11.55 -12.41 2.60
C ALA A 279 -10.87 -11.16 3.21
N ARG A 280 -10.63 -11.15 4.54
CA ARG A 280 -9.86 -10.08 5.19
C ARG A 280 -8.43 -9.99 4.64
N VAL A 281 -7.76 -11.12 4.47
CA VAL A 281 -6.43 -11.16 3.85
C VAL A 281 -6.49 -10.65 2.42
N GLY A 282 -7.53 -11.02 1.67
CA GLY A 282 -7.75 -10.56 0.30
C GLY A 282 -7.86 -9.04 0.21
N LEU A 283 -8.51 -8.41 1.21
CA LEU A 283 -8.56 -6.95 1.30
C LEU A 283 -7.18 -6.32 1.48
N GLU A 284 -6.35 -6.88 2.35
CA GLU A 284 -4.99 -6.36 2.57
C GLU A 284 -4.10 -6.56 1.34
N VAL A 285 -4.24 -7.69 0.63
CA VAL A 285 -3.53 -7.91 -0.65
C VAL A 285 -4.00 -6.94 -1.75
N LEU A 286 -5.31 -6.62 -1.83
CA LEU A 286 -5.81 -5.58 -2.75
C LEU A 286 -5.33 -4.17 -2.38
N ARG A 287 -5.02 -3.94 -1.09
CA ARG A 287 -4.49 -2.66 -0.64
C ARG A 287 -3.02 -2.53 -1.02
N SER A 288 -2.23 -3.57 -0.86
CA SER A 288 -0.80 -3.55 -1.18
C SER A 288 -0.51 -3.52 -2.68
N ARG A 289 -1.46 -3.90 -3.56
CA ARG A 289 -1.25 -3.94 -5.02
C ARG A 289 -2.24 -3.06 -5.82
N PRO A 290 -1.90 -1.79 -6.10
CA PRO A 290 -2.74 -0.87 -6.86
C PRO A 290 -3.09 -1.38 -8.28
N ASP A 291 -2.16 -2.08 -8.93
CA ASP A 291 -2.34 -2.59 -10.30
C ASP A 291 -3.45 -3.64 -10.40
N VAL A 292 -3.64 -4.44 -9.35
CA VAL A 292 -4.69 -5.48 -9.28
C VAL A 292 -6.09 -4.84 -9.31
N ARG A 293 -6.23 -3.55 -8.93
CA ARG A 293 -7.52 -2.84 -8.95
C ARG A 293 -8.05 -2.57 -10.35
N ARG A 294 -7.20 -2.57 -11.36
CA ARG A 294 -7.62 -2.41 -12.77
C ARG A 294 -8.04 -3.74 -13.42
N SER A 295 -7.92 -4.86 -12.69
CA SER A 295 -8.34 -6.19 -13.15
C SER A 295 -9.78 -6.54 -12.74
N GLU A 296 -10.20 -7.78 -12.98
CA GLU A 296 -11.48 -8.33 -12.52
C GLU A 296 -11.49 -8.67 -11.01
N ALA A 297 -10.32 -8.67 -10.36
CA ALA A 297 -10.16 -9.02 -8.95
C ALA A 297 -11.11 -8.26 -8.00
N PRO A 298 -11.23 -6.91 -8.08
CA PRO A 298 -12.22 -6.14 -7.31
C PRO A 298 -13.66 -6.63 -7.46
N GLN A 299 -14.05 -7.04 -8.67
CA GLN A 299 -15.42 -7.50 -8.94
C GLN A 299 -15.66 -8.86 -8.28
N ARG A 300 -14.71 -9.78 -8.43
CA ARG A 300 -14.78 -11.09 -7.79
C ARG A 300 -14.75 -10.98 -6.25
N TYR A 301 -13.93 -10.07 -5.71
CA TYR A 301 -13.92 -9.79 -4.26
C TYR A 301 -15.29 -9.34 -3.74
N ARG A 302 -15.96 -8.43 -4.46
CA ARG A 302 -17.32 -7.99 -4.09
C ARG A 302 -18.33 -9.15 -4.15
N ALA A 303 -18.26 -9.98 -5.18
CA ALA A 303 -19.11 -11.16 -5.31
C ALA A 303 -18.89 -12.13 -4.14
N MET A 304 -17.64 -12.34 -3.74
CA MET A 304 -17.29 -13.12 -2.55
C MET A 304 -17.91 -12.54 -1.27
N LEU A 305 -17.72 -11.24 -1.02
CA LEU A 305 -18.30 -10.59 0.16
C LEU A 305 -19.84 -10.69 0.17
N ALA A 306 -20.49 -10.59 -0.98
CA ALA A 306 -21.93 -10.78 -1.11
C ALA A 306 -22.37 -12.22 -0.77
N LEU A 307 -21.66 -13.23 -1.29
CA LEU A 307 -21.89 -14.63 -0.95
C LEU A 307 -21.74 -14.89 0.56
N LEU A 308 -20.70 -14.34 1.18
CA LEU A 308 -20.49 -14.46 2.63
C LEU A 308 -21.59 -13.76 3.44
N LEU A 309 -22.11 -12.63 2.95
CA LEU A 309 -23.24 -11.94 3.58
C LEU A 309 -24.53 -12.77 3.53
N GLU A 310 -24.73 -13.57 2.50
CA GLU A 310 -25.90 -14.47 2.41
C GLU A 310 -25.80 -15.65 3.38
N ARG A 311 -24.58 -16.09 3.69
CA ARG A 311 -24.31 -17.26 4.55
C ARG A 311 -24.10 -16.94 6.02
N THR A 312 -23.78 -15.69 6.34
CA THR A 312 -23.49 -15.26 7.72
C THR A 312 -24.77 -14.76 8.41
N ASN A 313 -25.15 -15.40 9.51
CA ASN A 313 -26.28 -14.95 10.35
C ASN A 313 -25.85 -14.15 11.57
N GLU A 314 -24.59 -14.25 11.98
CA GLU A 314 -24.06 -13.51 13.14
C GLU A 314 -23.99 -12.01 12.84
N ALA A 315 -24.68 -11.19 13.63
CA ALA A 315 -24.79 -9.75 13.42
C ALA A 315 -23.42 -9.06 13.34
N ALA A 316 -22.51 -9.33 14.28
CA ALA A 316 -21.18 -8.73 14.28
C ALA A 316 -20.38 -9.06 12.99
N ALA A 317 -20.40 -10.32 12.56
CA ALA A 317 -19.72 -10.74 11.33
C ALA A 317 -20.34 -10.13 10.07
N ARG A 318 -21.68 -10.03 10.00
CA ARG A 318 -22.40 -9.29 8.94
C ARG A 318 -22.03 -7.81 8.92
N GLY A 319 -21.90 -7.20 10.10
CA GLY A 319 -21.44 -5.82 10.28
C GLY A 319 -20.08 -5.60 9.63
N ALA A 320 -19.10 -6.44 9.98
CA ALA A 320 -17.75 -6.40 9.42
C ALA A 320 -17.73 -6.60 7.89
N LEU A 321 -18.48 -7.57 7.37
CA LEU A 321 -18.62 -7.81 5.93
C LEU A 321 -19.16 -6.59 5.19
N HIS A 322 -20.24 -5.98 5.70
CA HIS A 322 -20.79 -4.76 5.13
C HIS A 322 -19.79 -3.59 5.18
N ALA A 323 -19.02 -3.45 6.25
CA ALA A 323 -17.97 -2.44 6.34
C ALA A 323 -16.87 -2.66 5.28
N HIS A 324 -16.41 -3.90 5.08
CA HIS A 324 -15.42 -4.21 4.03
C HIS A 324 -15.96 -3.97 2.62
N LEU A 325 -17.20 -4.37 2.35
CA LEU A 325 -17.86 -4.14 1.07
C LEU A 325 -18.00 -2.65 0.79
N ALA A 326 -18.42 -1.87 1.80
CA ALA A 326 -18.54 -0.43 1.66
C ALA A 326 -17.20 0.25 1.41
N HIS A 327 -16.14 -0.17 2.12
CA HIS A 327 -14.79 0.34 1.90
C HIS A 327 -14.36 0.13 0.44
N HIS A 328 -14.58 -1.08 -0.08
CA HIS A 328 -14.22 -1.41 -1.44
C HIS A 328 -15.07 -0.66 -2.50
N LEU A 329 -16.37 -0.52 -2.26
CA LEU A 329 -17.27 0.29 -3.11
C LEU A 329 -16.84 1.76 -3.14
N ARG A 330 -16.42 2.32 -2.00
CA ARG A 330 -15.89 3.69 -1.92
C ARG A 330 -14.63 3.85 -2.78
N VAL A 331 -13.69 2.92 -2.71
CA VAL A 331 -12.47 2.87 -3.55
C VAL A 331 -12.77 2.55 -5.03
N SER A 332 -14.03 2.29 -5.38
CA SER A 332 -14.48 2.16 -6.76
C SER A 332 -15.30 3.37 -7.23
N GLY A 333 -15.34 4.46 -6.45
CA GLY A 333 -16.17 5.63 -6.73
C GLY A 333 -17.69 5.43 -6.51
N LEU A 334 -18.11 4.27 -6.00
CA LEU A 334 -19.53 3.90 -5.82
C LEU A 334 -20.06 4.41 -4.47
N GLY A 335 -20.09 5.74 -4.33
CA GLY A 335 -20.42 6.41 -3.06
C GLY A 335 -21.81 6.09 -2.52
N ARG A 336 -22.82 5.91 -3.39
CA ARG A 336 -24.21 5.64 -2.96
C ARG A 336 -24.33 4.26 -2.30
N GLU A 337 -23.75 3.25 -2.92
CA GLU A 337 -23.71 1.87 -2.48
C GLU A 337 -22.85 1.75 -1.21
N ALA A 338 -21.72 2.45 -1.17
CA ALA A 338 -20.88 2.50 0.02
C ALA A 338 -21.62 3.07 1.24
N VAL A 339 -22.36 4.18 1.10
CA VAL A 339 -23.21 4.73 2.18
C VAL A 339 -24.26 3.72 2.63
N HIS A 340 -24.89 3.01 1.71
CA HIS A 340 -25.87 1.98 2.04
C HIS A 340 -25.25 0.87 2.90
N HIS A 341 -24.11 0.32 2.48
CA HIS A 341 -23.45 -0.74 3.23
C HIS A 341 -22.85 -0.28 4.57
N LEU A 342 -22.35 0.96 4.69
CA LEU A 342 -21.91 1.48 5.99
C LEU A 342 -23.06 1.60 6.99
N ARG A 343 -24.26 1.99 6.52
CA ARG A 343 -25.47 2.01 7.36
C ARG A 343 -25.84 0.60 7.81
N LEU A 344 -25.85 -0.37 6.89
CA LEU A 344 -26.09 -1.76 7.23
C LEU A 344 -25.05 -2.30 8.22
N ALA A 345 -23.78 -1.93 8.07
CA ALA A 345 -22.72 -2.30 9.00
C ALA A 345 -23.06 -1.82 10.43
N ALA A 346 -23.37 -0.53 10.60
CA ALA A 346 -23.73 0.04 11.90
C ALA A 346 -25.05 -0.51 12.47
N MET A 347 -26.01 -0.90 11.62
CA MET A 347 -27.26 -1.53 12.08
C MET A 347 -27.03 -2.95 12.61
N ASN A 348 -26.03 -3.67 12.10
CA ASN A 348 -25.69 -5.01 12.57
C ASN A 348 -24.72 -4.98 13.76
N ASP A 349 -23.84 -3.97 13.83
CA ASP A 349 -22.93 -3.75 14.94
C ASP A 349 -22.83 -2.24 15.27
N LEU A 350 -23.48 -1.83 16.36
CA LEU A 350 -23.47 -0.44 16.83
C LEU A 350 -22.09 0.02 17.29
N GLY A 351 -21.15 -0.90 17.57
CA GLY A 351 -19.77 -0.59 17.92
C GLY A 351 -19.07 0.23 16.83
N HIS A 352 -19.49 0.08 15.57
CA HIS A 352 -19.01 0.93 14.47
C HIS A 352 -19.21 2.43 14.71
N LEU A 353 -20.29 2.85 15.38
CA LEU A 353 -20.57 4.27 15.62
C LEU A 353 -19.61 4.92 16.62
N GLN A 354 -18.84 4.11 17.35
CA GLN A 354 -17.82 4.57 18.29
C GLN A 354 -16.43 4.67 17.66
N ARG A 355 -16.27 4.23 16.40
CA ARG A 355 -14.97 4.19 15.71
C ARG A 355 -14.83 5.35 14.74
N ASP A 356 -13.68 6.02 14.80
CA ASP A 356 -13.30 7.12 13.89
C ASP A 356 -13.20 6.67 12.43
N ASP A 357 -12.69 5.46 12.19
CA ASP A 357 -12.52 4.88 10.86
C ASP A 357 -13.86 4.69 10.11
N TRP A 358 -14.93 4.31 10.82
CA TRP A 358 -16.26 4.19 10.25
C TRP A 358 -16.83 5.56 9.84
N TRP A 359 -16.72 6.57 10.71
CA TRP A 359 -17.20 7.93 10.40
C TRP A 359 -16.42 8.57 9.26
N SER A 360 -15.11 8.36 9.23
CA SER A 360 -14.25 8.79 8.12
C SER A 360 -14.63 8.08 6.82
N GLY A 361 -14.91 6.78 6.87
CA GLY A 361 -15.40 6.01 5.72
C GLY A 361 -16.76 6.50 5.21
N MET A 362 -17.70 6.82 6.12
CA MET A 362 -19.01 7.39 5.79
C MET A 362 -18.86 8.76 5.16
N ALA A 363 -17.99 9.61 5.71
CA ALA A 363 -17.74 10.94 5.18
C ALA A 363 -17.19 10.89 3.74
N GLY A 364 -16.18 10.04 3.47
CA GLY A 364 -15.67 9.82 2.12
C GLY A 364 -16.74 9.32 1.15
N ALA A 365 -17.55 8.33 1.56
CA ALA A 365 -18.66 7.83 0.73
C ALA A 365 -19.71 8.92 0.43
N LEU A 366 -19.97 9.81 1.39
CA LEU A 366 -20.86 10.97 1.19
C LEU A 366 -20.24 12.03 0.26
N LEU A 367 -18.92 12.24 0.28
CA LEU A 367 -18.24 13.11 -0.69
C LEU A 367 -18.41 12.60 -2.11
N LEU A 368 -18.16 11.31 -2.35
CA LEU A 368 -18.37 10.66 -3.65
C LEU A 368 -19.82 10.78 -4.15
N ARG A 369 -20.79 10.76 -3.22
CA ARG A 369 -22.20 10.98 -3.53
C ARG A 369 -22.56 12.46 -3.79
N GLY A 370 -21.62 13.40 -3.61
CA GLY A 370 -21.85 14.83 -3.72
C GLY A 370 -22.55 15.47 -2.50
N CYS A 371 -22.61 14.75 -1.38
CA CYS A 371 -23.25 15.19 -0.12
C CYS A 371 -22.24 15.85 0.85
N ALA A 372 -21.44 16.80 0.36
CA ALA A 372 -20.30 17.36 1.10
C ALA A 372 -20.64 17.97 2.48
N ARG A 373 -21.84 18.54 2.67
CA ARG A 373 -22.27 19.04 3.99
C ARG A 373 -22.39 17.93 5.04
N GLN A 374 -22.92 16.78 4.64
CA GLN A 374 -23.05 15.62 5.52
C GLN A 374 -21.69 14.99 5.77
N ALA A 375 -20.81 14.97 4.76
CA ALA A 375 -19.43 14.53 4.92
C ALA A 375 -18.66 15.37 5.95
N VAL A 376 -18.79 16.70 5.92
CA VAL A 376 -18.21 17.59 6.94
C VAL A 376 -18.68 17.21 8.34
N ALA A 377 -19.99 16.96 8.55
CA ALA A 377 -20.49 16.57 9.86
C ALA A 377 -19.88 15.23 10.33
N CYS A 378 -19.74 14.26 9.42
CA CYS A 378 -19.13 12.97 9.73
C CYS A 378 -17.63 13.10 10.04
N TYR A 379 -16.86 13.83 9.24
CA TYR A 379 -15.43 14.07 9.51
C TYR A 379 -15.21 14.89 10.78
N ALA A 380 -16.07 15.87 11.06
CA ALA A 380 -16.00 16.63 12.30
C ALA A 380 -16.22 15.74 13.52
N TYR A 381 -17.18 14.80 13.45
CA TYR A 381 -17.39 13.83 14.52
C TYR A 381 -16.22 12.83 14.61
N ALA A 382 -15.71 12.32 13.49
CA ALA A 382 -14.52 11.46 13.47
C ALA A 382 -13.33 12.14 14.17
N ALA A 383 -13.10 13.43 13.90
CA ALA A 383 -12.03 14.21 14.52
C ALA A 383 -12.19 14.39 16.05
N THR A 384 -13.38 14.14 16.63
CA THR A 384 -13.57 14.11 18.10
C THR A 384 -13.22 12.76 18.71
N LEU A 385 -13.13 11.70 17.90
CA LEU A 385 -12.87 10.33 18.34
C LEU A 385 -11.39 9.92 18.24
N THR A 386 -10.58 10.69 17.51
CA THR A 386 -9.18 10.33 17.22
C THR A 386 -8.28 11.55 17.21
N GLU A 387 -7.00 11.35 17.57
CA GLU A 387 -5.93 12.34 17.38
C GLU A 387 -5.26 12.21 16.01
N ASP A 388 -5.70 11.25 15.17
CA ASP A 388 -5.18 11.05 13.83
C ASP A 388 -5.36 12.33 12.98
N ARG A 389 -4.23 12.91 12.60
CA ARG A 389 -4.14 14.13 11.81
C ARG A 389 -4.68 13.93 10.40
N SER A 390 -4.72 12.70 9.89
CA SER A 390 -5.31 12.39 8.58
C SER A 390 -6.77 12.83 8.49
N VAL A 391 -7.55 12.65 9.56
CA VAL A 391 -8.96 13.07 9.64
C VAL A 391 -9.09 14.60 9.58
N THR A 392 -8.14 15.34 10.14
CA THR A 392 -8.10 16.81 10.07
C THR A 392 -7.92 17.29 8.62
N ALA A 393 -7.01 16.67 7.85
CA ALA A 393 -6.84 16.98 6.43
C ALA A 393 -8.08 16.62 5.59
N LEU A 394 -8.71 15.49 5.86
CA LEU A 394 -9.94 15.07 5.19
C LEU A 394 -11.09 16.06 5.45
N LEU A 395 -11.23 16.53 6.70
CA LEU A 395 -12.18 17.56 7.08
C LEU A 395 -11.89 18.89 6.37
N ALA A 396 -10.62 19.31 6.32
CA ALA A 396 -10.20 20.51 5.59
C ALA A 396 -10.58 20.44 4.10
N GLY A 397 -10.32 19.29 3.47
CA GLY A 397 -10.73 19.02 2.09
C GLY A 397 -12.25 19.06 1.87
N ALA A 398 -13.03 18.55 2.84
CA ALA A 398 -14.48 18.63 2.77
C ALA A 398 -15.00 20.08 2.88
N TYR A 399 -14.37 20.92 3.71
CA TYR A 399 -14.65 22.36 3.76
C TYR A 399 -14.23 23.10 2.48
N PHE A 400 -13.07 22.76 1.93
CA PHE A 400 -12.57 23.30 0.67
C PHE A 400 -13.61 23.10 -0.45
N ARG A 401 -14.13 21.87 -0.58
CA ARG A 401 -15.18 21.51 -1.55
C ARG A 401 -16.51 22.24 -1.37
N LEU A 402 -16.76 22.78 -0.17
CA LEU A 402 -17.95 23.58 0.11
C LEU A 402 -17.73 25.08 -0.14
N ARG A 403 -16.57 25.51 -0.64
CA ARG A 403 -16.16 26.93 -0.73
C ARG A 403 -16.21 27.59 0.66
N ARG A 404 -15.75 26.87 1.68
CA ARG A 404 -15.49 27.40 3.03
C ARG A 404 -13.98 27.51 3.24
N PHE A 405 -13.31 28.29 2.40
CA PHE A 405 -11.85 28.31 2.34
C PHE A 405 -11.22 28.85 3.62
N GLY A 406 -11.88 29.77 4.32
CA GLY A 406 -11.42 30.19 5.65
C GLY A 406 -11.33 29.05 6.67
N ASP A 407 -12.31 28.13 6.70
CA ASP A 407 -12.28 26.97 7.59
C ASP A 407 -11.27 25.92 7.11
N ALA A 408 -11.23 25.67 5.79
CA ALA A 408 -10.29 24.75 5.18
C ALA A 408 -8.84 25.19 5.44
N GLY A 409 -8.53 26.48 5.26
CA GLY A 409 -7.19 27.03 5.43
C GLY A 409 -6.67 26.87 6.85
N ARG A 410 -7.51 27.13 7.87
CA ARG A 410 -7.13 26.92 9.27
C ARG A 410 -6.81 25.45 9.56
N LEU A 411 -7.65 24.52 9.08
CA LEU A 411 -7.45 23.08 9.32
C LEU A 411 -6.27 22.53 8.52
N PHE A 412 -6.05 23.00 7.29
CA PHE A 412 -4.86 22.65 6.52
C PHE A 412 -3.58 23.14 7.20
N ALA A 413 -3.55 24.37 7.72
CA ALA A 413 -2.40 24.86 8.48
C ALA A 413 -2.14 24.00 9.73
N GLN A 414 -3.20 23.70 10.52
CA GLN A 414 -3.08 22.83 11.68
C GLN A 414 -2.55 21.43 11.33
N TRP A 415 -3.02 20.86 10.21
CA TRP A 415 -2.54 19.58 9.71
C TRP A 415 -1.07 19.68 9.26
N PHE A 416 -0.73 20.67 8.43
CA PHE A 416 0.58 20.85 7.82
C PHE A 416 1.67 21.07 8.88
N ASP A 417 1.43 21.95 9.86
CA ASP A 417 2.41 22.30 10.89
C ASP A 417 2.75 21.14 11.83
N ARG A 418 1.80 20.21 11.99
CA ARG A 418 1.93 19.13 12.97
C ARG A 418 2.23 17.79 12.32
N ASN A 419 2.03 17.60 11.02
CA ASN A 419 2.09 16.27 10.42
C ASN A 419 3.42 15.98 9.69
N PRO A 420 4.21 14.98 10.13
CA PRO A 420 5.40 14.55 9.39
C PRO A 420 5.08 13.81 8.09
N GLU A 421 3.89 13.20 7.96
CA GLU A 421 3.46 12.42 6.80
C GLU A 421 2.55 13.28 5.90
N LEU A 422 3.15 14.12 5.07
CA LEU A 422 2.42 15.05 4.18
C LEU A 422 1.88 14.34 2.93
N GLU A 423 0.64 14.69 2.54
CA GLU A 423 0.01 14.20 1.31
C GLU A 423 0.10 15.27 0.18
N PRO A 424 0.61 14.94 -1.03
CA PRO A 424 0.83 15.89 -2.12
C PRO A 424 -0.38 16.76 -2.42
N ARG A 425 -1.55 16.13 -2.60
CA ARG A 425 -2.79 16.86 -2.91
C ARG A 425 -3.16 17.85 -1.82
N ARG A 426 -3.01 17.47 -0.55
CA ARG A 426 -3.35 18.31 0.61
C ARG A 426 -2.34 19.42 0.81
N VAL A 427 -1.07 19.20 0.50
CA VAL A 427 -0.06 20.25 0.43
C VAL A 427 -0.47 21.28 -0.62
N LEU A 428 -0.84 20.85 -1.83
CA LEU A 428 -1.25 21.78 -2.88
C LEU A 428 -2.53 22.54 -2.53
N GLU A 429 -3.52 21.86 -1.94
CA GLU A 429 -4.74 22.51 -1.43
C GLU A 429 -4.42 23.51 -0.31
N HIS A 430 -3.50 23.19 0.61
CA HIS A 430 -3.04 24.11 1.66
C HIS A 430 -2.50 25.43 1.08
N PHE A 431 -1.63 25.36 0.07
CA PHE A 431 -1.03 26.55 -0.54
C PHE A 431 -1.98 27.30 -1.48
N THR A 432 -2.97 26.62 -2.06
CA THR A 432 -3.91 27.23 -3.01
C THR A 432 -5.14 27.82 -2.29
N THR A 433 -5.49 27.33 -1.11
CA THR A 433 -6.65 27.80 -0.34
C THR A 433 -6.60 29.31 -0.02
N PRO A 434 -5.47 29.91 0.42
CA PRO A 434 -5.39 31.36 0.65
C PRO A 434 -5.68 32.19 -0.59
N LEU A 435 -5.18 31.78 -1.75
CA LEU A 435 -5.46 32.44 -3.04
C LEU A 435 -6.97 32.42 -3.32
N LEU A 436 -7.61 31.26 -3.20
CA LEU A 436 -9.04 31.13 -3.49
C LEU A 436 -9.91 31.93 -2.51
N GLU A 437 -9.55 31.97 -1.22
CA GLU A 437 -10.25 32.81 -0.24
C GLU A 437 -10.06 34.29 -0.54
N GLN A 438 -8.84 34.74 -0.86
CA GLN A 438 -8.58 36.14 -1.18
C GLN A 438 -9.30 36.60 -2.45
N THR A 439 -9.30 35.77 -3.49
CA THR A 439 -9.86 36.13 -4.80
C THR A 439 -11.38 35.96 -4.87
N PHE A 440 -11.92 34.91 -4.27
CA PHE A 440 -13.33 34.55 -4.41
C PHE A 440 -14.11 34.52 -3.09
N GLY A 441 -13.43 34.42 -1.95
CA GLY A 441 -14.05 34.31 -0.63
C GLY A 441 -14.91 33.06 -0.43
N SER A 442 -15.45 32.97 0.78
CA SER A 442 -16.35 31.90 1.17
C SER A 442 -17.79 32.13 0.70
N GLY A 443 -18.51 31.07 0.34
CA GLY A 443 -19.88 31.22 -0.15
C GLY A 443 -20.55 29.94 -0.62
N ARG A 444 -21.73 30.08 -1.23
CA ARG A 444 -22.45 28.94 -1.83
C ARG A 444 -21.99 28.72 -3.26
N ARG A 445 -21.60 27.48 -3.58
CA ARG A 445 -21.27 27.07 -4.94
C ARG A 445 -22.53 26.97 -5.83
N GLN A 446 -22.43 27.45 -7.05
CA GLN A 446 -23.45 27.36 -8.10
C GLN A 446 -22.94 26.56 -9.30
N VAL A 447 -22.52 25.30 -9.05
CA VAL A 447 -21.79 24.42 -10.00
C VAL A 447 -22.36 24.43 -11.41
N GLY A 448 -23.65 24.13 -11.60
CA GLY A 448 -24.26 24.07 -12.93
C GLY A 448 -24.43 25.41 -13.65
N ARG A 449 -24.40 26.54 -12.93
CA ARG A 449 -24.37 27.88 -13.55
C ARG A 449 -22.95 28.27 -13.93
N ALA A 450 -21.99 28.01 -13.04
CA ALA A 450 -20.57 28.22 -13.31
C ALA A 450 -20.12 27.46 -14.55
N TRP A 451 -20.47 26.17 -14.66
CA TRP A 451 -20.11 25.34 -15.81
C TRP A 451 -20.67 25.89 -17.14
N ARG A 452 -21.95 26.29 -17.16
CA ARG A 452 -22.56 26.91 -18.35
C ARG A 452 -21.87 28.20 -18.72
N ARG A 453 -21.60 29.07 -17.74
CA ARG A 453 -20.91 30.34 -17.98
C ARG A 453 -19.50 30.13 -18.51
N ALA A 454 -18.77 29.14 -18.00
CA ALA A 454 -17.43 28.79 -18.48
C ALA A 454 -17.46 28.27 -19.92
N ALA A 455 -18.44 27.43 -20.27
CA ALA A 455 -18.62 26.95 -21.64
C ALA A 455 -18.96 28.08 -22.62
N GLU A 456 -19.81 29.02 -22.23
CA GLU A 456 -20.10 30.23 -23.03
C GLU A 456 -18.86 31.11 -23.19
N ALA A 457 -18.06 31.27 -22.13
CA ALA A 457 -16.84 32.05 -22.16
C ALA A 457 -15.77 31.46 -23.11
N ALA A 458 -15.69 30.14 -23.21
CA ALA A 458 -14.78 29.46 -24.14
C ALA A 458 -15.02 29.82 -25.62
N ALA A 459 -16.22 30.29 -25.98
CA ALA A 459 -16.57 30.71 -27.33
C ALA A 459 -16.29 32.20 -27.62
N ILE A 460 -15.82 32.97 -26.64
CA ILE A 460 -15.51 34.40 -26.82
C ILE A 460 -14.11 34.53 -27.43
N GLU A 461 -14.01 35.19 -28.59
CA GLU A 461 -12.74 35.39 -29.30
C GLU A 461 -11.85 36.47 -28.67
N ASP A 462 -12.44 37.52 -28.09
CA ASP A 462 -11.68 38.60 -27.45
C ASP A 462 -11.12 38.14 -26.08
N PRO A 463 -9.78 38.05 -25.89
CA PRO A 463 -9.20 37.47 -24.67
C PRO A 463 -9.60 38.18 -23.38
N ARG A 464 -9.77 39.50 -23.41
CA ARG A 464 -10.15 40.27 -22.21
C ARG A 464 -11.58 39.97 -21.79
N ARG A 465 -12.52 40.02 -22.74
CA ARG A 465 -13.92 39.63 -22.48
C ARG A 465 -14.04 38.16 -22.09
N GLN A 466 -13.20 37.30 -22.65
CA GLN A 466 -13.14 35.89 -22.26
C GLN A 466 -12.69 35.74 -20.80
N VAL A 467 -11.63 36.43 -20.38
CA VAL A 467 -11.16 36.45 -18.98
C VAL A 467 -12.24 36.94 -18.03
N ASP A 468 -12.93 38.05 -18.36
CA ASP A 468 -14.02 38.58 -17.53
C ASP A 468 -15.15 37.56 -17.37
N ALA A 469 -15.55 36.91 -18.46
CA ALA A 469 -16.58 35.88 -18.46
C ALA A 469 -16.18 34.62 -17.66
N LEU A 470 -14.92 34.20 -17.76
CA LEU A 470 -14.38 33.09 -16.97
C LEU A 470 -14.30 33.46 -15.48
N GLN A 471 -13.94 34.70 -15.16
CA GLN A 471 -13.94 35.20 -13.79
C GLN A 471 -15.36 35.19 -13.20
N GLU A 472 -16.38 35.58 -13.97
CA GLU A 472 -17.78 35.43 -13.54
C GLU A 472 -18.15 33.97 -13.25
N ALA A 473 -17.70 33.03 -14.09
CA ALA A 473 -17.89 31.60 -13.83
C ALA A 473 -17.23 31.16 -12.53
N LEU A 474 -16.01 31.60 -12.25
CA LEU A 474 -15.28 31.30 -11.01
C LEU A 474 -15.92 31.98 -9.79
N GLN A 475 -16.52 33.16 -9.93
CA GLN A 475 -17.29 33.78 -8.85
C GLN A 475 -18.52 32.96 -8.46
N LEU A 476 -19.14 32.25 -9.41
CA LEU A 476 -20.23 31.32 -9.16
C LEU A 476 -19.75 30.02 -8.51
N ASP A 477 -18.62 29.49 -8.95
CA ASP A 477 -17.95 28.33 -8.37
C ASP A 477 -16.43 28.39 -8.57
N PRO A 478 -15.65 28.72 -7.52
CA PRO A 478 -14.20 28.81 -7.61
C PRO A 478 -13.51 27.47 -7.86
N LEU A 479 -14.25 26.36 -7.82
CA LEU A 479 -13.75 25.01 -8.10
C LEU A 479 -14.22 24.50 -9.48
N CYS A 480 -14.70 25.38 -10.36
CA CYS A 480 -15.12 25.01 -11.71
C CYS A 480 -13.91 24.65 -12.58
N GLU A 481 -13.66 23.37 -12.77
CA GLU A 481 -12.53 22.83 -13.56
C GLU A 481 -12.47 23.43 -14.98
N LEU A 482 -13.60 23.51 -15.67
CA LEU A 482 -13.67 24.05 -17.04
C LEU A 482 -13.25 25.54 -17.08
N ALA A 483 -13.65 26.33 -16.08
CA ALA A 483 -13.25 27.73 -16.03
C ALA A 483 -11.73 27.86 -15.83
N TRP A 484 -11.15 27.08 -14.91
CA TRP A 484 -9.71 27.09 -14.65
C TRP A 484 -8.87 26.63 -15.84
N ALA A 485 -9.37 25.68 -16.63
CA ALA A 485 -8.68 25.20 -17.82
C ALA A 485 -8.39 26.32 -18.85
N HIS A 486 -9.22 27.36 -18.90
CA HIS A 486 -9.01 28.51 -19.79
C HIS A 486 -8.46 29.73 -19.05
N PHE A 487 -8.96 29.99 -17.85
CA PHE A 487 -8.66 31.22 -17.10
C PHE A 487 -7.18 31.34 -16.74
N ALA A 488 -6.56 30.25 -16.25
CA ALA A 488 -5.18 30.32 -15.78
C ALA A 488 -4.18 30.64 -16.89
N GLN A 489 -4.42 30.11 -18.10
CA GLN A 489 -3.55 30.38 -19.24
C GLN A 489 -3.60 31.85 -19.63
N LEU A 490 -4.82 32.37 -19.88
CA LEU A 490 -5.01 33.78 -20.28
C LEU A 490 -4.47 34.74 -19.22
N GLN A 491 -4.71 34.45 -17.93
CA GLN A 491 -4.18 35.28 -16.85
C GLN A 491 -2.65 35.24 -16.74
N ALA A 492 -2.04 34.07 -16.93
CA ALA A 492 -0.59 33.96 -16.91
C ALA A 492 0.07 34.71 -18.09
N GLU A 493 -0.56 34.70 -19.26
CA GLU A 493 -0.14 35.48 -20.43
C GLU A 493 -0.30 36.99 -20.22
N MET A 494 -1.38 37.42 -19.55
CA MET A 494 -1.64 38.84 -19.26
C MET A 494 -0.86 39.39 -18.08
N ASN A 495 -0.51 38.56 -17.09
CA ASN A 495 0.19 38.95 -15.87
C ASN A 495 1.20 37.87 -15.45
N THR A 496 2.41 38.00 -15.97
CA THR A 496 3.51 37.05 -15.73
C THR A 496 3.94 36.95 -14.27
N GLU A 497 3.80 38.03 -13.49
CA GLU A 497 4.18 38.05 -12.06
C GLU A 497 3.29 37.12 -11.21
N THR A 498 2.01 37.02 -11.56
CA THR A 498 1.04 36.18 -10.82
C THR A 498 0.75 34.85 -11.49
N GLY A 499 1.29 34.61 -12.69
CA GLY A 499 1.05 33.43 -13.51
C GLY A 499 1.27 32.11 -12.75
N ALA A 500 2.31 32.04 -11.91
CA ALA A 500 2.62 30.84 -11.12
C ALA A 500 1.46 30.40 -10.21
N ASN A 501 0.78 31.35 -9.57
CA ASN A 501 -0.34 31.07 -8.67
C ASN A 501 -1.56 30.53 -9.43
N TRP A 502 -1.81 31.05 -10.63
CA TRP A 502 -2.91 30.61 -11.48
C TRP A 502 -2.66 29.22 -12.06
N TRP A 503 -1.44 28.95 -12.51
CA TRP A 503 -1.05 27.61 -12.96
C TRP A 503 -1.10 26.59 -11.82
N LEU A 504 -0.64 26.96 -10.63
CA LEU A 504 -0.77 26.12 -9.44
C LEU A 504 -2.23 25.77 -9.17
N ALA A 505 -3.12 26.78 -9.12
CA ALA A 505 -4.54 26.56 -8.89
C ALA A 505 -5.18 25.64 -9.96
N ARG A 506 -4.84 25.83 -11.24
CA ARG A 506 -5.27 24.93 -12.32
C ARG A 506 -4.74 23.52 -12.09
N ALA A 507 -3.46 23.34 -11.78
CA ALA A 507 -2.88 22.02 -11.52
C ALA A 507 -3.56 21.30 -10.34
N VAL A 508 -3.90 22.01 -9.25
CA VAL A 508 -4.64 21.42 -8.13
C VAL A 508 -6.04 20.96 -8.54
N LEU A 509 -6.74 21.76 -9.34
CA LEU A 509 -8.15 21.56 -9.65
C LEU A 509 -8.39 20.66 -10.86
N THR A 510 -7.50 20.68 -11.86
CA THR A 510 -7.63 19.94 -13.12
C THR A 510 -6.51 18.93 -13.36
N GLY A 511 -5.43 18.93 -12.58
CA GLY A 511 -4.17 18.24 -12.89
C GLY A 511 -4.26 16.71 -13.06
N HIS A 512 -5.27 16.06 -12.48
CA HIS A 512 -5.54 14.64 -12.73
C HIS A 512 -6.00 14.34 -14.18
N ARG A 513 -6.46 15.36 -14.92
CA ARG A 513 -6.89 15.29 -16.33
C ARG A 513 -6.04 16.15 -17.27
N ASP A 514 -5.29 17.09 -16.72
CA ASP A 514 -4.61 18.15 -17.46
C ASP A 514 -3.11 18.14 -17.16
N VAL A 515 -2.38 17.38 -17.99
CA VAL A 515 -0.93 17.24 -17.90
C VAL A 515 -0.20 18.57 -18.13
N THR A 516 -0.73 19.41 -19.04
CA THR A 516 -0.20 20.73 -19.36
C THR A 516 -0.24 21.66 -18.15
N ALA A 517 -1.33 21.62 -17.37
CA ALA A 517 -1.43 22.41 -16.14
C ALA A 517 -0.33 22.04 -15.12
N CYS A 518 -0.09 20.74 -14.91
CA CYS A 518 0.98 20.28 -14.03
C CYS A 518 2.35 20.75 -14.51
N PHE A 519 2.62 20.63 -15.81
CA PHE A 519 3.89 21.06 -16.40
C PHE A 519 4.11 22.58 -16.28
N LYS A 520 3.12 23.40 -16.65
CA LYS A 520 3.23 24.87 -16.56
C LYS A 520 3.32 25.38 -15.12
N ALA A 521 2.67 24.71 -14.17
CA ALA A 521 2.83 25.01 -12.75
C ALA A 521 4.25 24.69 -12.27
N MET A 522 4.82 23.55 -12.68
CA MET A 522 6.21 23.20 -12.40
C MET A 522 7.18 24.22 -12.99
N GLU A 523 7.01 24.56 -14.27
CA GLU A 523 7.82 25.55 -15.00
C GLU A 523 7.84 26.89 -14.25
N SER A 524 6.65 27.40 -13.91
CA SER A 524 6.49 28.67 -13.21
C SER A 524 7.15 28.69 -11.82
N LEU A 525 7.23 27.54 -11.15
CA LEU A 525 7.85 27.42 -9.83
C LEU A 525 9.38 27.33 -9.87
N ASN A 526 10.02 27.10 -11.03
CA ASN A 526 11.48 26.96 -11.09
C ASN A 526 12.24 28.25 -10.85
N HIS A 527 11.62 29.38 -11.17
CA HIS A 527 12.21 30.69 -10.92
C HIS A 527 12.05 31.13 -9.46
N ALA A 528 11.24 30.42 -8.67
CA ALA A 528 11.01 30.73 -7.27
C ALA A 528 12.01 29.99 -6.35
N SER A 529 12.71 30.75 -5.51
CA SER A 529 13.61 30.23 -4.48
C SER A 529 12.89 29.97 -3.15
N GLY A 530 13.27 28.93 -2.43
CA GLY A 530 12.80 28.65 -1.06
C GLY A 530 12.24 27.24 -0.87
N GLN A 531 11.94 26.89 0.38
CA GLN A 531 11.45 25.55 0.74
C GLN A 531 10.04 25.28 0.17
N ALA A 532 9.13 26.25 0.27
CA ALA A 532 7.75 26.08 -0.20
C ALA A 532 7.65 25.80 -1.72
N PRO A 533 8.30 26.57 -2.62
CA PRO A 533 8.35 26.22 -4.05
C PRO A 533 8.98 24.85 -4.34
N GLY A 534 10.00 24.44 -3.56
CA GLY A 534 10.58 23.09 -3.67
C GLY A 534 9.57 21.99 -3.35
N LEU A 535 8.85 22.13 -2.23
CA LEU A 535 7.81 21.19 -1.80
C LEU A 535 6.64 21.14 -2.79
N LEU A 536 6.20 22.29 -3.31
CA LEU A 536 5.14 22.37 -4.33
C LEU A 536 5.54 21.65 -5.61
N ARG A 537 6.78 21.84 -6.08
CA ARG A 537 7.29 21.12 -7.27
C ARG A 537 7.27 19.61 -7.08
N ILE A 538 7.82 19.13 -5.98
CA ILE A 538 7.81 17.70 -5.66
C ILE A 538 6.37 17.16 -5.56
N SER A 539 5.44 17.93 -4.99
CA SER A 539 4.02 17.55 -4.87
C SER A 539 3.32 17.47 -6.23
N ILE A 540 3.53 18.45 -7.12
CA ILE A 540 2.95 18.44 -8.48
C ILE A 540 3.54 17.32 -9.31
N LEU A 541 4.87 17.14 -9.28
CA LEU A 541 5.56 16.09 -10.01
C LEU A 541 5.03 14.71 -9.60
N TRP A 542 4.91 14.45 -8.29
CA TRP A 542 4.37 13.18 -7.81
C TRP A 542 2.94 12.93 -8.33
N LEU A 543 2.06 13.94 -8.28
CA LEU A 543 0.70 13.79 -8.81
C LEU A 543 0.70 13.55 -10.32
N ALA A 544 1.53 14.26 -11.06
CA ALA A 544 1.63 14.13 -12.50
C ALA A 544 2.11 12.73 -12.90
N LEU A 545 3.16 12.22 -12.25
CA LEU A 545 3.69 10.88 -12.51
C LEU A 545 2.68 9.79 -12.18
N ARG A 546 1.93 9.94 -11.09
CA ARG A 546 0.92 8.96 -10.72
C ARG A 546 -0.24 8.89 -11.70
N HIS A 547 -0.72 10.04 -12.17
CA HIS A 547 -1.89 10.10 -13.05
C HIS A 547 -1.54 9.87 -14.52
N HIS A 548 -0.37 10.35 -14.96
CA HIS A 548 0.00 10.41 -16.39
C HIS A 548 1.22 9.55 -16.75
N GLY A 549 2.08 9.20 -15.78
CA GLY A 549 3.31 8.44 -16.02
C GLY A 549 4.18 9.08 -17.09
N GLU A 550 4.63 8.29 -18.07
CA GLU A 550 5.45 8.75 -19.20
C GLU A 550 4.79 9.86 -20.04
N ARG A 551 3.45 9.93 -20.10
CA ARG A 551 2.76 11.00 -20.84
C ARG A 551 3.08 12.39 -20.30
N PHE A 552 3.43 12.50 -19.01
CA PHE A 552 3.91 13.76 -18.44
C PHE A 552 5.22 14.22 -19.08
N TYR A 553 6.17 13.30 -19.28
CA TYR A 553 7.45 13.61 -19.91
C TYR A 553 7.30 13.86 -21.41
N GLU A 554 6.45 13.09 -22.10
CA GLU A 554 6.13 13.33 -23.51
C GLU A 554 5.56 14.74 -23.72
N GLU A 555 4.64 15.18 -22.84
CA GLU A 555 4.06 16.51 -22.95
C GLU A 555 5.07 17.61 -22.64
N ALA A 556 5.93 17.40 -21.64
CA ALA A 556 7.04 18.29 -21.35
C ALA A 556 7.97 18.43 -22.58
N GLU A 557 8.34 17.31 -23.21
CA GLU A 557 9.18 17.29 -24.42
C GLU A 557 8.52 18.03 -25.59
N ARG A 558 7.23 17.79 -25.85
CA ARG A 558 6.47 18.50 -26.89
C ARG A 558 6.53 20.01 -26.70
N HIS A 559 6.26 20.49 -25.49
CA HIS A 559 6.31 21.92 -25.17
C HIS A 559 7.68 22.53 -25.43
N PHE A 560 8.76 21.82 -25.12
CA PHE A 560 10.09 22.33 -25.42
C PHE A 560 10.39 22.34 -26.92
N THR A 561 9.99 21.31 -27.66
CA THR A 561 10.22 21.25 -29.11
C THR A 561 9.45 22.31 -29.89
N SER A 562 8.30 22.78 -29.37
CA SER A 562 7.53 23.85 -30.01
C SER A 562 8.11 25.25 -29.79
N ASP A 563 8.81 25.46 -28.68
CA ASP A 563 9.25 26.80 -28.26
C ASP A 563 10.71 27.12 -28.60
N SER A 564 11.55 26.13 -28.94
CA SER A 564 12.99 26.32 -29.20
C SER A 564 13.38 26.19 -30.68
N GLU A 565 13.67 27.31 -31.36
CA GLU A 565 14.41 27.34 -32.64
C GLU A 565 15.94 27.11 -32.48
N GLY A 566 16.45 26.83 -31.28
CA GLY A 566 17.85 26.40 -31.09
C GLY A 566 18.34 26.42 -29.64
N ASP A 567 18.94 25.30 -29.22
CA ASP A 567 19.64 25.01 -27.95
C ASP A 567 18.79 24.53 -26.74
N PRO A 568 19.31 23.67 -25.83
CA PRO A 568 18.81 22.32 -25.64
C PRO A 568 17.93 22.23 -24.40
N SER A 569 16.66 21.97 -24.66
CA SER A 569 15.62 21.51 -23.72
C SER A 569 15.99 20.31 -22.85
N GLY A 570 17.09 19.62 -23.17
CA GLY A 570 17.60 18.48 -22.41
C GLY A 570 17.86 18.78 -20.93
N GLY A 571 18.36 19.98 -20.58
CA GLY A 571 18.73 20.30 -19.20
C GLY A 571 17.53 20.32 -18.23
N TYR A 572 16.36 20.78 -18.67
CA TYR A 572 15.19 20.84 -17.81
C TYR A 572 14.46 19.50 -17.68
N LEU A 573 14.38 18.71 -18.76
CA LEU A 573 13.87 17.34 -18.69
C LEU A 573 14.75 16.46 -17.80
N GLU A 574 16.07 16.59 -17.89
CA GLU A 574 17.01 15.93 -16.97
C GLU A 574 16.78 16.37 -15.52
N TYR A 575 16.55 17.66 -15.29
CA TYR A 575 16.19 18.18 -13.97
C TYR A 575 14.88 17.56 -13.43
N LEU A 576 13.81 17.51 -14.23
CA LEU A 576 12.53 16.90 -13.85
C LEU A 576 12.68 15.41 -13.53
N ARG A 577 13.45 14.66 -14.32
CA ARG A 577 13.78 13.26 -14.05
C ARG A 577 14.64 13.12 -12.78
N GLY A 578 15.54 14.06 -12.53
CA GLY A 578 16.32 14.12 -11.29
C GLY A 578 15.49 14.37 -10.03
N LEU A 579 14.30 14.97 -10.15
CA LEU A 579 13.36 15.17 -9.05
C LEU A 579 12.45 13.96 -8.77
N GLU A 580 12.42 12.95 -9.64
CA GLU A 580 11.51 11.82 -9.51
C GLU A 580 11.79 11.01 -8.23
N GLU A 581 13.06 10.68 -7.99
CA GLU A 581 13.49 9.93 -6.81
C GLU A 581 13.31 10.72 -5.50
N PRO A 582 13.67 12.03 -5.43
CA PRO A 582 13.28 12.87 -4.30
C PRO A 582 11.77 12.87 -4.03
N ALA A 583 10.94 12.95 -5.07
CA ALA A 583 9.49 12.96 -4.92
C ALA A 583 8.94 11.63 -4.39
N ARG A 584 9.42 10.51 -4.94
CA ARG A 584 9.09 9.16 -4.46
C ARG A 584 9.57 8.96 -3.03
N THR A 585 10.80 9.35 -2.72
CA THR A 585 11.37 9.21 -1.38
C THR A 585 10.59 10.02 -0.34
N PHE A 586 10.26 11.27 -0.66
CA PHE A 586 9.52 12.16 0.25
C PHE A 586 8.11 11.63 0.52
N PHE A 587 7.42 11.14 -0.51
CA PHE A 587 6.07 10.60 -0.42
C PHE A 587 6.01 9.06 -0.31
N ARG A 588 7.12 8.40 0.06
CA ARG A 588 7.21 6.93 0.13
C ARG A 588 6.19 6.29 1.06
N HIS A 589 5.77 7.03 2.09
CA HIS A 589 4.74 6.59 3.03
C HIS A 589 3.36 6.43 2.36
N LEU A 590 3.17 7.05 1.20
CA LEU A 590 1.97 6.93 0.38
C LEU A 590 2.01 5.71 -0.55
N ASP A 591 3.18 5.27 -0.99
CA ASP A 591 3.33 4.12 -1.91
C ASP A 591 2.67 2.82 -1.39
N GLY A 592 2.49 2.66 -0.06
CA GLY A 592 1.73 1.57 0.57
C GLY A 592 0.33 1.93 1.10
N THR A 593 -0.04 3.22 1.16
CA THR A 593 -1.31 3.68 1.76
C THR A 593 -2.34 4.14 0.72
N ASP A 594 -2.12 3.87 -0.57
CA ASP A 594 -2.62 4.77 -1.59
C ASP A 594 -3.97 4.47 -2.27
N ASP A 595 -4.86 5.48 -2.13
CA ASP A 595 -6.19 5.80 -2.70
C ASP A 595 -7.24 6.16 -1.63
N ARG A 596 -6.88 6.25 -0.34
CA ARG A 596 -7.85 6.74 0.67
C ARG A 596 -8.41 8.13 0.31
N VAL A 597 -7.70 8.93 -0.49
CA VAL A 597 -7.97 10.36 -0.71
C VAL A 597 -8.06 10.81 -2.17
N LEU A 598 -7.33 10.21 -3.11
CA LEU A 598 -7.29 10.73 -4.49
C LEU A 598 -8.55 10.45 -5.30
N GLN A 599 -9.31 9.40 -4.95
CA GLN A 599 -10.59 9.11 -5.58
C GLN A 599 -11.76 9.92 -5.02
N ASP A 600 -11.58 10.67 -3.92
CA ASP A 600 -12.63 11.58 -3.48
C ASP A 600 -12.83 12.71 -4.51
N GLY A 601 -11.89 12.93 -5.46
CA GLY A 601 -11.91 13.91 -6.58
C GLY A 601 -13.27 14.24 -7.14
#